data_AF-A0A2E6X6Z6-F1
#
_entry.id   AF-A0A2E6X6Z6-F1
#
_cell.length_a   1.000
_cell.length_b   1.000
_cell.length_c   1.000
_cell.angle_alpha   90.00
_cell.angle_beta   90.00
_cell.angle_gamma   90.00
#
_symmetry.space_group_name_H-M   'P 1'
#
loop_
_entity.id
_entity.type
_entity.pdbx_description
1 polymer ?
#
loop_
_entity_poly.entity_id
_entity_poly.type
_entity_poly.pdbx_seq_one_letter_code
_entity_poly.pdbx_strand_id
1 'polypeptide(L)' 'MSILLEENIVKREEILYYMKIIENLKKDIKNNEKIIFKKCAHVFVRDPNALFDDGCKKYCKKCLLWADKYMYE' A
#
# COMPACT_ATOMS: atom_id res chain seq x y z
N MET A 1 -33.21 -9.60 23.49
CA MET A 1 -32.18 -8.72 22.89
C MET A 1 -32.87 -7.86 21.83
N SER A 2 -32.50 -6.59 21.61
CA SER A 2 -33.13 -5.79 20.54
C SER A 2 -32.54 -6.16 19.16
N ILE A 3 -33.37 -6.21 18.12
CA ILE A 3 -32.97 -6.55 16.73
C ILE A 3 -31.78 -5.68 16.26
N LEU A 4 -31.79 -4.40 16.61
CA LEU A 4 -30.70 -3.46 16.30
C LEU A 4 -29.37 -3.80 16.99
N LEU A 5 -29.40 -4.48 18.15
CA LEU A 5 -28.17 -4.92 18.81
C LEU A 5 -27.55 -6.09 18.05
N GLU A 6 -28.36 -7.04 17.60
CA GLU A 6 -27.91 -8.20 16.82
C GLU A 6 -27.32 -7.76 15.48
N GLU A 7 -27.99 -6.83 14.76
CA GLU A 7 -27.45 -6.25 13.53
C GLU A 7 -26.10 -5.55 13.73
N ASN A 8 -25.93 -4.84 14.86
CA ASN A 8 -24.67 -4.16 15.16
C ASN A 8 -23.54 -5.14 15.48
N ILE A 9 -23.85 -6.28 16.12
CA ILE A 9 -22.85 -7.33 16.39
C ILE A 9 -22.38 -7.91 15.06
N VAL A 10 -23.30 -8.28 14.15
CA VAL A 10 -22.96 -8.80 12.82
C VAL A 10 -22.08 -7.81 12.04
N LYS A 11 -22.47 -6.53 11.99
CA LYS A 11 -21.67 -5.50 11.29
C LYS A 11 -20.27 -5.33 11.88
N ARG A 12 -20.10 -5.46 13.21
CA ARG A 12 -18.79 -5.41 13.85
C ARG A 12 -17.93 -6.61 13.46
N GLU A 13 -18.51 -7.80 13.37
CA GLU A 13 -17.81 -9.00 12.90
C GLU A 13 -17.38 -8.86 11.44
N GLU A 14 -18.25 -8.33 10.58
CA GLU A 14 -17.92 -8.03 9.18
C GLU A 14 -16.76 -7.03 9.07
N ILE A 15 -16.77 -5.96 9.87
CA ILE A 15 -15.66 -5.00 9.92
C ILE A 15 -14.34 -5.72 10.24
N LEU A 16 -14.32 -6.56 11.25
CA LEU A 16 -13.10 -7.32 11.63
C LEU A 16 -12.65 -8.26 10.51
N TYR A 17 -13.59 -8.93 9.84
CA TYR A 17 -13.32 -9.77 8.69
C TYR A 17 -12.67 -8.99 7.55
N TYR A 18 -13.26 -7.87 7.13
CA TYR A 18 -12.72 -7.05 6.05
C TYR A 18 -11.38 -6.40 6.43
N MET A 19 -11.20 -6.00 7.68
CA MET A 19 -9.90 -5.49 8.16
C MET A 19 -8.79 -6.53 7.98
N LYS A 20 -9.06 -7.80 8.31
CA LYS A 20 -8.11 -8.90 8.11
C LYS A 20 -7.79 -9.12 6.63
N ILE A 21 -8.79 -9.05 5.75
CA ILE A 21 -8.58 -9.15 4.30
C ILE A 21 -7.70 -8.00 3.81
N ILE A 22 -8.01 -6.77 4.20
CA ILE A 22 -7.24 -5.58 3.82
C ILE A 22 -5.78 -5.74 4.27
N GLU A 23 -5.54 -6.24 5.48
CA GLU A 23 -4.18 -6.46 5.97
C GLU A 23 -3.42 -7.49 5.13
N ASN A 24 -4.06 -8.60 4.76
CA ASN A 24 -3.45 -9.61 3.91
C ASN A 24 -3.16 -9.06 2.50
N LEU A 25 -4.11 -8.37 1.88
CA LEU A 25 -3.91 -7.74 0.58
C LEU A 25 -2.79 -6.70 0.60
N LYS A 26 -2.65 -5.93 1.69
CA LYS A 26 -1.52 -5.01 1.87
C LYS A 26 -0.18 -5.75 1.92
N LYS A 27 -0.11 -6.90 2.58
CA LYS A 27 1.10 -7.75 2.59
C LYS A 27 1.41 -8.27 1.19
N ASP A 28 0.41 -8.74 0.47
CA ASP A 28 0.57 -9.24 -0.90
C ASP A 28 1.02 -8.14 -1.87
N ILE A 29 0.43 -6.95 -1.78
CA ILE A 29 0.87 -5.77 -2.54
C ILE A 29 2.35 -5.50 -2.26
N LYS A 30 2.75 -5.43 -0.98
CA LYS A 30 4.15 -5.17 -0.61
C LYS A 30 5.10 -6.24 -1.17
N ASN A 31 4.72 -7.51 -1.13
CA ASN A 31 5.51 -8.60 -1.71
C ASN A 31 5.64 -8.45 -3.23
N ASN A 32 4.54 -8.12 -3.91
CA ASN A 32 4.55 -7.87 -5.35
C ASN A 32 5.40 -6.66 -5.72
N GLU A 33 5.33 -5.57 -4.96
CA GLU A 33 6.17 -4.38 -5.14
C GLU A 33 7.66 -4.74 -5.04
N LYS A 34 8.07 -5.57 -4.06
CA LYS A 34 9.46 -6.06 -3.96
C LYS A 34 9.90 -6.81 -5.22
N ILE A 35 9.04 -7.68 -5.75
CA ILE A 35 9.34 -8.44 -6.98
C ILE A 35 9.43 -7.51 -8.18
N ILE A 36 8.47 -6.60 -8.33
CA ILE A 36 8.43 -5.61 -9.41
C ILE A 36 9.68 -4.73 -9.35
N PHE A 37 10.06 -4.26 -8.16
CA PHE A 37 11.25 -3.44 -7.97
C PHE A 37 12.52 -4.16 -8.39
N LYS A 38 12.68 -5.44 -8.05
CA LYS A 38 13.86 -6.25 -8.45
C LYS A 38 13.92 -6.53 -9.95
N LYS A 39 12.77 -6.62 -10.62
CA LYS A 39 12.68 -6.93 -12.06
C LYS A 39 12.69 -5.69 -12.96
N CYS A 40 12.27 -4.53 -12.45
CA CYS A 40 12.13 -3.33 -13.26
C CYS A 40 13.52 -2.73 -13.60
N ALA A 41 13.76 -2.47 -14.88
CA ALA A 41 14.84 -1.60 -15.32
C ALA A 41 14.46 -0.13 -15.04
N HIS A 42 14.65 0.30 -13.80
CA HIS A 42 14.14 1.56 -13.26
C HIS A 42 14.59 2.78 -14.07
N VAL A 43 13.67 3.73 -14.23
CA VAL A 43 13.97 5.07 -14.74
C VAL A 43 13.36 6.08 -13.77
N PHE A 44 14.20 6.51 -12.83
CA PHE A 44 13.80 7.40 -11.77
C PHE A 44 13.65 8.83 -12.27
N VAL A 45 12.48 9.42 -11.99
CA VAL A 45 12.16 10.81 -12.27
C VAL A 45 11.76 11.50 -10.97
N ARG A 46 12.03 12.79 -10.86
CA ARG A 46 11.61 13.59 -9.70
C ARG A 46 10.10 13.79 -9.77
N ASP A 47 9.41 13.65 -8.64
CA ASP A 47 8.01 14.04 -8.55
C ASP A 47 7.89 15.58 -8.63
N PRO A 48 7.19 16.13 -9.65
CA PRO A 48 7.01 17.57 -9.79
C PRO A 48 6.15 18.18 -8.67
N ASN A 49 5.36 17.37 -7.96
CA ASN A 49 4.51 17.81 -6.86
C ASN A 49 5.16 17.66 -5.48
N ALA A 50 6.40 17.15 -5.42
CA ALA A 50 7.11 17.04 -4.16
C ALA A 50 7.36 18.44 -3.56
N LEU A 51 6.99 18.62 -2.29
CA LEU A 51 7.28 19.84 -1.53
C LEU A 51 8.80 20.07 -1.46
N PHE A 52 9.23 21.31 -1.21
CA PHE A 52 10.63 21.72 -1.20
C PHE A 52 11.51 20.87 -0.25
N ASP A 53 10.96 20.46 0.89
CA ASP A 53 11.63 19.61 1.89
C ASP A 53 11.66 18.10 1.51
N ASP A 54 10.85 17.71 0.52
CA ASP A 54 10.75 16.36 -0.03
C ASP A 54 11.67 16.17 -1.26
N GLY A 55 12.66 17.05 -1.44
CA GLY A 55 13.47 17.26 -2.65
C GLY A 55 14.17 16.03 -3.26
N CYS A 56 14.12 14.88 -2.60
CA CYS A 56 14.68 13.61 -3.03
C CYS A 56 13.63 12.54 -3.42
N LYS A 57 12.32 12.83 -3.37
CA LYS A 57 11.28 11.89 -3.82
C LYS A 57 11.34 11.67 -5.33
N LYS A 58 12.06 10.62 -5.71
CA LYS A 58 12.09 10.09 -7.07
C LYS A 58 11.22 8.86 -7.13
N TYR A 59 10.45 8.70 -8.19
CA TYR A 59 9.72 7.47 -8.47
C TYR A 59 10.13 6.96 -9.84
N CYS A 60 10.00 5.66 -10.05
CA CYS A 60 10.24 5.05 -11.34
C CYS A 60 9.04 5.31 -12.25
N LYS A 61 9.23 5.98 -13.39
CA LYS A 61 8.14 6.25 -14.34
C LYS A 61 7.51 4.98 -14.97
N LYS A 62 8.16 3.82 -14.83
CA LYS A 62 7.70 2.54 -15.40
C LYS A 62 6.83 1.76 -14.43
N CYS A 63 7.35 1.51 -13.21
CA CYS A 63 6.64 0.72 -12.20
C CYS A 63 5.95 1.56 -11.13
N LEU A 64 6.11 2.89 -11.16
CA LEU A 64 5.54 3.86 -10.22
C LEU A 64 6.00 3.68 -8.77
N LEU A 65 6.97 2.80 -8.51
CA LEU A 65 7.58 2.60 -7.20
C LEU A 65 8.60 3.70 -6.89
N TRP A 66 8.73 4.03 -5.61
CA TRP A 66 9.67 5.04 -5.13
C TRP A 66 11.12 4.55 -5.24
N ALA A 67 12.06 5.48 -5.35
CA ALA A 67 13.49 5.21 -5.33
C ALA A 67 14.00 4.94 -3.91
N ASP A 68 13.36 4.00 -3.21
CA ASP A 68 13.71 3.62 -1.84
C ASP A 68 14.07 2.13 -1.82
N LYS A 69 15.38 1.85 -1.85
CA LYS A 69 15.87 0.47 -1.82
C LYS A 69 15.53 -0.23 -0.50
N TYR A 70 15.54 0.47 0.62
CA TYR A 70 15.27 -0.11 1.95
C TYR A 70 13.81 -0.54 2.10
N MET A 71 12.89 0.16 1.45
CA MET A 71 11.47 -0.22 1.43
C MET A 71 11.24 -1.57 0.73
N TYR A 72 12.09 -1.92 -0.24
CA TYR A 72 11.93 -3.08 -1.11
C TYR A 72 12.99 -4.19 -0.93
N GLU A 73 13.94 -4.01 0.00
CA GLU A 73 14.89 -5.05 0.44
C GLU A 73 14.22 -6.17 1.26
#